data_AF-A0AAN4YEX2-F1
#
_entry.id   AF-A0AAN4YEX2-F1
#
_cell.length_a   1.000
_cell.length_b   1.000
_cell.length_c   1.000
_cell.angle_alpha   90.00
_cell.angle_beta   90.00
_cell.angle_gamma   90.00
#
_symmetry.space_group_name_H-M   'P 1'
#
loop_
_entity.id
_entity.type
_entity.pdbx_description
1 polymer ?
#
loop_
_entity_poly.entity_id
_entity_poly.type
_entity_poly.pdbx_seq_one_letter_code
_entity_poly.pdbx_strand_id
1 'polypeptide(L)'
;MKISQETRSTTFNLIEITLLIAPFEWWLPRKLYAKLNDVIMGIIYSPILLVTASLEVREARRIRWNRRRGEEDDDDVQEWEHAAEEVDFAIDDSWKQTVQDTTPNVTMDSCTLEVVQLKEQIRELTEMVRLLTEDKATKGTLYGGSSSTILERE
;
A
#
# COMPACT_ATOMS: atom_id res chain seq x y z
N MET A 1 32.87 -11.11 -1.83
CA MET A 1 33.10 -10.73 -3.25
C MET A 1 31.76 -10.47 -3.98
N LYS A 2 30.77 -9.84 -3.32
CA LYS A 2 29.47 -9.41 -3.90
C LYS A 2 29.33 -7.87 -3.94
N ILE A 3 30.02 -7.15 -3.04
CA ILE A 3 30.20 -5.67 -3.04
C ILE A 3 30.60 -5.09 -4.41
N SER A 4 31.34 -5.87 -5.20
CA SER A 4 31.84 -5.41 -6.48
C SER A 4 30.78 -5.43 -7.59
N GLN A 5 29.61 -6.06 -7.44
CA GLN A 5 28.58 -6.08 -8.48
C GLN A 5 27.54 -4.96 -8.31
N GLU A 6 27.19 -4.61 -7.07
CA GLU A 6 26.14 -3.62 -6.77
C GLU A 6 26.59 -2.17 -7.04
N THR A 7 27.89 -1.91 -6.93
CA THR A 7 28.52 -0.64 -7.33
C THR A 7 28.72 -0.51 -8.85
N ARG A 8 28.56 -1.57 -9.65
CA ARG A 8 28.76 -1.47 -11.11
C ARG A 8 27.62 -0.73 -11.80
N SER A 9 26.38 -0.94 -11.38
CA SER A 9 25.21 -0.39 -12.07
C SER A 9 25.26 1.15 -12.18
N THR A 10 25.61 1.81 -11.08
CA THR A 10 25.59 3.28 -10.97
C THR A 10 26.87 3.90 -11.53
N THR A 11 28.02 3.24 -11.32
CA THR A 11 29.33 3.76 -11.77
C THR A 11 29.55 3.56 -13.27
N PHE A 12 29.10 2.43 -13.86
CA PHE A 12 29.21 2.24 -15.32
C PHE A 12 28.32 3.23 -16.09
N ASN A 13 27.11 3.51 -15.61
CA ASN A 13 26.21 4.48 -16.25
C ASN A 13 26.77 5.91 -16.20
N LEU A 14 27.36 6.33 -15.06
CA LEU A 14 27.98 7.65 -14.96
C LEU A 14 29.25 7.78 -15.81
N ILE A 15 30.09 6.74 -15.86
CA ILE A 15 31.28 6.69 -16.72
C ILE A 15 30.86 6.73 -18.20
N GLU A 16 29.80 6.02 -18.56
CA GLU A 16 29.25 6.03 -19.91
C GLU A 16 28.72 7.42 -20.29
N ILE A 17 27.91 8.04 -19.44
CA ILE A 17 27.37 9.38 -19.72
C ILE A 17 28.49 10.42 -19.85
N THR A 18 29.48 10.37 -18.96
CA THR A 18 30.54 11.40 -18.89
C THR A 18 31.68 11.20 -19.88
N LEU A 19 32.05 9.96 -20.23
CA LEU A 19 33.16 9.67 -21.14
C LEU A 19 32.73 9.21 -22.55
N LEU A 20 31.55 8.61 -22.70
CA LEU A 20 31.08 8.07 -23.99
C LEU A 20 29.95 8.91 -24.63
N ILE A 21 29.11 9.60 -23.86
CA ILE A 21 28.00 10.38 -24.42
C ILE A 21 28.37 11.85 -24.53
N ALA A 22 28.82 12.48 -23.44
CA ALA A 22 29.14 13.91 -23.40
C ALA A 22 30.19 14.39 -24.42
N PRO A 23 31.35 13.73 -24.62
CA PRO A 23 32.34 14.19 -25.59
C PRO A 23 31.96 13.86 -27.04
N PHE A 24 31.20 12.80 -27.28
CA PHE A 24 30.81 12.38 -28.62
C PHE A 24 29.64 13.18 -29.18
N GLU A 25 28.75 13.71 -28.32
CA GLU A 25 27.66 14.60 -28.75
C GLU A 25 28.16 15.95 -29.26
N TRP A 26 29.25 16.48 -28.69
CA TRP A 26 29.86 17.73 -29.15
C TRP A 26 30.67 17.57 -30.45
N TRP A 27 31.29 16.39 -30.65
CA TRP A 27 32.25 16.19 -31.74
C TRP A 27 31.65 15.55 -33.00
N LEU A 28 30.54 14.82 -32.90
CA LEU A 28 30.06 13.96 -34.00
C LEU A 28 28.70 14.41 -34.58
N PRO A 29 28.52 14.48 -35.91
CA PRO A 29 27.22 14.79 -36.51
C PRO A 29 26.21 13.66 -36.26
N ARG A 30 24.94 14.03 -35.99
CA ARG A 30 23.85 13.15 -35.52
C ARG A 30 23.70 11.81 -36.26
N LYS A 31 23.95 11.80 -37.58
CA LYS A 31 23.83 10.59 -38.41
C LYS A 31 24.88 9.52 -38.12
N LEU A 32 26.10 9.93 -37.75
CA LEU A 32 27.17 9.02 -37.37
C LEU A 32 27.01 8.57 -35.92
N TYR A 33 26.53 9.46 -35.05
CA TYR A 33 26.24 9.14 -33.65
C TYR A 33 25.20 8.04 -33.50
N ALA A 34 24.10 8.10 -34.25
CA ALA A 34 23.08 7.05 -34.23
C ALA A 34 23.65 5.67 -34.59
N LYS A 35 24.46 5.59 -35.65
CA LYS A 35 25.10 4.33 -36.07
C LYS A 35 26.08 3.80 -35.04
N LEU A 36 26.86 4.68 -34.41
CA LEU A 36 27.82 4.29 -33.39
C LEU A 36 27.11 3.79 -32.13
N ASN A 37 26.03 4.47 -31.71
CA ASN A 37 25.21 4.06 -30.58
C ASN A 37 24.58 2.67 -30.82
N ASP A 38 23.98 2.42 -31.98
CA ASP A 38 23.40 1.12 -32.32
C ASP A 38 24.45 -0.01 -32.28
N VAL A 39 25.68 0.28 -32.73
CA VAL A 39 26.80 -0.68 -32.67
C VAL A 39 27.24 -0.93 -31.24
N ILE A 40 27.35 0.11 -30.41
CA ILE A 40 27.71 -0.01 -28.99
C ILE A 40 26.63 -0.81 -28.25
N MET A 41 25.36 -0.50 -28.45
CA MET A 41 24.22 -1.23 -27.87
C MET A 41 24.23 -2.70 -28.29
N GLY A 42 24.53 -3.00 -29.55
CA GLY A 42 24.55 -4.36 -30.08
C GLY A 42 25.77 -5.20 -29.68
N ILE A 43 26.96 -4.58 -29.58
CA ILE A 43 28.22 -5.32 -29.36
C ILE A 43 28.66 -5.29 -27.89
N ILE A 44 28.40 -4.21 -27.18
CA ILE A 44 28.85 -4.04 -25.78
C ILE A 44 27.69 -4.38 -24.83
N TYR A 45 26.54 -3.74 -25.00
CA TYR A 45 25.43 -3.92 -24.05
C TYR A 45 24.77 -5.28 -24.21
N SER A 46 24.49 -5.74 -25.42
CA SER A 46 23.81 -7.03 -25.63
C SER A 46 24.57 -8.21 -25.00
N PRO A 47 25.90 -8.40 -25.19
CA PRO A 47 26.63 -9.46 -24.52
C PRO A 47 26.71 -9.30 -23.00
N ILE A 48 26.89 -8.07 -22.49
CA ILE A 48 26.92 -7.82 -21.04
C ILE A 48 25.56 -8.16 -20.41
N LEU A 49 24.47 -7.68 -21.00
CA LEU A 49 23.10 -7.95 -20.57
C LEU A 49 22.75 -9.44 -20.70
N LEU A 50 23.23 -10.11 -21.74
CA LEU A 50 23.03 -11.55 -21.90
C LEU A 50 23.73 -12.34 -20.79
N VAL A 51 24.95 -11.95 -20.43
CA VAL A 51 25.71 -12.59 -19.34
C VAL A 51 25.03 -12.33 -17.99
N THR A 52 24.65 -11.09 -17.68
CA THR A 52 23.96 -10.78 -16.42
C THR A 52 22.61 -11.49 -16.33
N ALA A 53 21.79 -11.42 -17.39
CA ALA A 53 20.53 -12.14 -17.44
C ALA A 53 20.71 -13.66 -17.32
N SER A 54 21.78 -14.23 -17.90
CA SER A 54 22.06 -15.66 -17.77
C SER A 54 22.40 -16.07 -16.33
N LEU A 55 23.14 -15.23 -15.60
CA LEU A 55 23.45 -15.44 -14.19
C LEU A 55 22.17 -15.35 -13.33
N GLU A 56 21.35 -14.33 -13.55
CA GLU A 56 20.08 -14.14 -12.85
C GLU A 56 19.10 -15.30 -13.11
N VAL A 57 18.96 -15.74 -14.36
CA VAL A 57 18.10 -16.86 -14.71
C VAL A 57 18.61 -18.18 -14.10
N ARG A 58 19.92 -18.30 -13.83
CA ARG A 58 20.47 -19.46 -13.12
C ARG A 58 20.08 -19.43 -11.65
N GLU A 59 20.20 -18.28 -10.99
CA GLU A 59 19.81 -18.11 -9.58
C GLU A 59 18.30 -18.30 -9.40
N ALA A 60 17.49 -17.67 -10.24
CA ALA A 60 16.04 -17.84 -10.23
C ALA A 60 15.62 -19.32 -10.45
N ARG A 61 16.37 -20.08 -11.25
CA ARG A 61 16.14 -21.52 -11.42
C ARG A 61 16.49 -22.31 -10.16
N ARG A 62 17.57 -21.95 -9.45
CA ARG A 62 17.93 -22.53 -8.15
C ARG A 62 16.83 -22.29 -7.12
N ILE A 63 16.40 -21.05 -6.94
CA ILE A 63 15.30 -20.67 -6.04
C ILE A 63 14.02 -21.45 -6.38
N ARG A 64 13.63 -21.49 -7.66
CA ARG A 64 12.43 -22.25 -8.07
C ARG A 64 12.53 -23.74 -7.76
N TRP A 65 13.73 -24.29 -7.76
CA TRP A 65 13.98 -25.70 -7.44
C TRP A 65 14.01 -25.95 -5.92
N ASN A 66 14.54 -25.01 -5.12
CA ASN A 66 14.50 -25.03 -3.65
C ASN A 66 13.07 -24.95 -3.11
N ARG A 67 12.24 -24.02 -3.62
CA ARG A 67 10.80 -23.93 -3.29
C ARG A 67 10.02 -25.21 -3.56
N ARG A 68 10.36 -25.97 -4.61
CA ARG A 68 9.71 -27.25 -4.91
C ARG A 68 10.07 -28.34 -3.91
N ARG A 69 11.23 -28.23 -3.26
CA ARG A 69 11.72 -29.19 -2.26
C ARG A 69 11.46 -28.74 -0.82
N GLY A 70 10.95 -27.52 -0.62
CA GLY A 70 10.71 -26.95 0.71
C GLY A 70 11.99 -26.64 1.47
N GLU A 71 13.11 -26.49 0.76
CA GLU A 71 14.38 -26.02 1.33
C GLU A 71 14.30 -24.50 1.54
N GLU A 72 15.03 -23.97 2.54
CA GLU A 72 15.11 -22.53 2.77
C GLU A 72 15.78 -21.84 1.55
N ASP A 73 15.20 -20.72 1.12
CA ASP A 73 15.59 -20.05 -0.13
C ASP A 73 16.77 -19.07 0.07
N ASP A 74 17.01 -18.59 1.29
CA ASP A 74 18.00 -17.57 1.64
C ASP A 74 19.03 -18.09 2.67
N ASP A 75 20.09 -18.73 2.18
CA ASP A 75 21.22 -19.18 3.01
C ASP A 75 22.32 -18.11 3.18
N ASP A 76 22.23 -17.00 2.44
CA ASP A 76 23.27 -15.97 2.34
C ASP A 76 22.82 -14.67 3.03
N VAL A 77 23.39 -14.39 4.21
CA VAL A 77 23.20 -13.11 4.91
C VAL A 77 23.66 -11.96 4.04
N GLN A 78 22.77 -10.99 3.78
CA GLN A 78 23.10 -9.82 2.96
C GLN A 78 23.73 -8.71 3.81
N GLU A 79 24.56 -7.88 3.18
CA GLU A 79 25.17 -6.72 3.85
C GLU A 79 24.10 -5.73 4.37
N TRP A 80 22.94 -5.69 3.72
CA TRP A 80 21.77 -4.93 4.18
C TRP A 80 21.19 -5.46 5.50
N GLU A 81 21.26 -6.77 5.74
CA GLU A 81 20.80 -7.39 6.99
C GLU A 81 21.78 -7.08 8.13
N HIS A 82 23.09 -7.07 7.84
CA HIS A 82 24.09 -6.61 8.80
C HIS A 82 24.01 -5.11 9.09
N ALA A 83 23.78 -4.28 8.07
CA ALA A 83 23.56 -2.85 8.26
C ALA A 83 22.27 -2.58 9.04
N ALA A 84 21.23 -3.39 8.84
CA ALA A 84 19.99 -3.35 9.61
C ALA A 84 20.18 -3.85 11.07
N GLU A 85 21.10 -4.78 11.31
CA GLU A 85 21.46 -5.26 12.65
C GLU A 85 22.31 -4.24 13.43
N GLU A 86 23.20 -3.51 12.75
CA GLU A 86 24.03 -2.44 13.33
C GLU A 86 23.25 -1.14 13.57
N VAL A 87 22.20 -0.89 12.78
CA VAL A 87 21.24 0.19 13.03
C VAL A 87 20.26 -0.30 14.11
N ASP A 88 20.45 0.18 15.34
CA ASP A 88 19.47 0.00 16.41
C ASP A 88 18.13 0.64 15.99
N PHE A 89 17.24 -0.16 15.41
CA PHE A 89 15.82 0.16 15.26
C PHE A 89 15.15 0.12 16.64
N ALA A 90 15.71 0.81 17.63
CA ALA A 90 14.94 1.43 18.69
C ALA A 90 14.01 2.44 17.99
N ILE A 91 12.95 1.89 17.38
CA ILE A 91 11.91 2.59 16.68
C ILE A 91 11.43 3.65 17.67
N ASP A 92 11.78 4.89 17.41
CA ASP A 92 11.21 6.05 18.09
C ASP A 92 9.70 5.79 18.12
N ASP A 93 9.12 5.68 19.32
CA ASP A 93 7.75 5.16 19.55
C ASP A 93 6.72 5.86 18.64
N SER A 94 7.04 7.07 18.20
CA SER A 94 6.37 7.87 17.17
C SER A 94 6.11 7.15 15.84
N TRP A 95 7.10 6.45 15.25
CA TRP A 95 6.90 5.74 13.98
C TRP A 95 5.99 4.52 14.17
N LYS A 96 6.18 3.79 15.26
CA LYS A 96 5.33 2.65 15.63
C LYS A 96 3.88 3.08 15.85
N GLN A 97 3.67 4.22 16.51
CA GLN A 97 2.35 4.80 16.72
C GLN A 97 1.71 5.22 15.40
N THR A 98 2.46 5.91 14.52
CA THR A 98 1.95 6.35 13.21
C THR A 98 1.52 5.18 12.33
N VAL A 99 2.29 4.09 12.33
CA VAL A 99 1.94 2.88 11.59
C VAL A 99 0.69 2.23 12.18
N GLN A 100 0.55 2.14 13.51
CA GLN A 100 -0.66 1.61 14.15
C GLN A 100 -1.89 2.45 13.82
N ASP A 101 -1.78 3.78 13.92
CA ASP A 101 -2.88 4.71 13.66
C ASP A 101 -3.33 4.68 12.18
N THR A 102 -2.41 4.42 11.26
CA THR A 102 -2.68 4.37 9.82
C THR A 102 -3.07 2.97 9.34
N THR A 103 -2.89 1.94 10.18
CA THR A 103 -3.22 0.56 9.80
C THR A 103 -4.74 0.42 9.72
N PRO A 104 -5.30 0.09 8.54
CA PRO A 104 -6.74 -0.11 8.42
C PRO A 104 -7.15 -1.30 9.30
N ASN A 105 -8.12 -1.10 10.18
CA ASN A 105 -8.63 -2.15 11.04
C ASN A 105 -9.38 -3.20 10.19
N VAL A 106 -8.68 -4.27 9.82
CA VAL A 106 -9.18 -5.36 8.95
C VAL A 106 -10.36 -6.13 9.58
N THR A 107 -10.60 -5.99 10.88
CA THR A 107 -11.67 -6.74 11.58
C THR A 107 -13.05 -6.12 11.44
N MET A 108 -13.15 -4.81 11.16
CA MET A 108 -14.43 -4.13 10.97
C MET A 108 -14.48 -3.52 9.59
N ASP A 109 -15.11 -4.25 8.68
CA ASP A 109 -15.41 -3.77 7.33
C ASP A 109 -16.25 -2.48 7.42
N SER A 110 -15.93 -1.43 6.64
CA SER A 110 -16.56 -0.09 6.74
C SER A 110 -18.09 -0.16 6.76
N CYS A 111 -18.65 -1.07 5.96
CA CYS A 111 -20.08 -1.35 5.89
C CYS A 111 -20.69 -1.77 7.25
N THR A 112 -19.97 -2.55 8.05
CA THR A 112 -20.45 -3.00 9.37
C THR A 112 -20.51 -1.87 10.39
N LEU A 113 -19.55 -0.93 10.35
CA LEU A 113 -19.56 0.27 11.19
C LEU A 113 -20.72 1.19 10.82
N GLU A 114 -20.95 1.42 9.53
CA GLU A 114 -22.06 2.23 9.03
C GLU A 114 -23.42 1.62 9.41
N VAL A 115 -23.56 0.29 9.33
CA VAL A 115 -24.80 -0.40 9.75
C VAL A 115 -25.04 -0.25 11.26
N VAL A 116 -24.01 -0.31 12.10
CA VAL A 116 -24.15 -0.09 13.55
C VAL A 116 -24.59 1.35 13.84
N GLN A 117 -23.99 2.33 13.17
CA GLN A 117 -24.39 3.75 13.31
C GLN A 117 -25.83 4.00 12.85
N LEU A 118 -26.23 3.42 11.71
CA LEU A 118 -27.60 3.53 11.20
C LEU A 118 -28.62 2.91 12.15
N LYS A 119 -28.29 1.79 12.80
CA LYS A 119 -29.18 1.16 13.79
C LYS A 119 -29.37 2.04 15.03
N GLU A 120 -28.33 2.75 15.45
CA GLU A 120 -28.44 3.70 16.57
C GLU A 120 -29.33 4.89 16.20
N GLN A 121 -29.14 5.47 15.00
CA GLN A 121 -29.98 6.56 14.51
C GLN A 121 -31.47 6.16 14.38
N ILE A 122 -31.75 4.93 13.92
CA ILE A 122 -33.12 4.40 13.87
C ILE A 122 -33.72 4.25 15.27
N ARG A 123 -32.91 3.83 16.26
CA ARG A 123 -33.35 3.69 17.65
C ARG A 123 -33.77 5.05 18.23
N GLU A 124 -32.92 6.05 18.09
CA GLU A 124 -33.20 7.43 18.53
C GLU A 124 -34.45 8.00 17.86
N LEU A 125 -34.59 7.81 16.54
CA LEU A 125 -35.75 8.30 15.79
C LEU A 125 -37.05 7.61 16.25
N THR A 126 -37.00 6.30 16.49
CA THR A 126 -38.15 5.52 16.96
C THR A 126 -38.58 5.97 18.35
N GLU A 127 -37.63 6.27 19.23
CA GLU A 127 -37.89 6.81 20.57
C GLU A 127 -38.58 8.19 20.50
N MET A 128 -38.09 9.09 19.64
CA MET A 128 -38.72 10.40 19.44
C MET A 128 -40.16 10.29 18.90
N VAL A 129 -40.41 9.40 17.94
CA VAL A 129 -41.75 9.17 17.38
C VAL A 129 -42.70 8.60 18.44
N ARG A 130 -42.21 7.70 19.30
CA ARG A 130 -42.99 7.15 20.41
C ARG A 130 -43.40 8.25 21.38
N LEU A 131 -42.47 9.11 21.79
CA LEU A 131 -42.76 10.25 22.69
C LEU A 131 -43.80 11.21 22.09
N LEU A 132 -43.69 11.51 20.79
CA LEU A 132 -44.67 12.36 20.09
C LEU A 132 -46.06 11.71 19.97
N THR A 133 -46.10 10.38 19.81
CA THR A 133 -47.37 9.63 19.75
C THR A 133 -48.06 9.59 21.11
N GLU A 134 -47.28 9.41 22.18
CA GLU A 134 -47.77 9.49 23.56
C GLU A 134 -48.28 10.91 23.89
N ASP A 135 -47.57 11.97 23.49
CA ASP A 135 -48.02 13.36 23.67
C ASP A 135 -49.26 13.73 22.83
N LYS A 136 -49.43 13.10 21.66
CA LYS A 136 -50.66 13.23 20.86
C LYS A 136 -51.85 12.50 21.50
N ALA A 137 -51.62 11.34 22.10
CA ALA A 137 -52.66 10.55 22.77
C ALA A 137 -53.19 11.24 24.04
N THR A 138 -52.30 11.87 24.82
CA THR A 138 -52.68 12.67 25.99
C THR A 138 -53.47 13.92 25.59
N LYS A 139 -53.06 14.63 24.53
CA LYS A 139 -53.80 15.79 23.99
C LYS A 139 -55.16 15.40 23.37
N GLY A 140 -55.25 14.25 22.72
CA GLY A 140 -56.52 13.73 22.18
C GLY A 140 -57.54 13.35 23.27
N THR A 141 -57.07 12.87 24.41
CA THR A 141 -57.92 12.50 25.56
C THR A 141 -58.45 13.75 26.30
N LEU A 142 -57.66 14.82 26.38
CA LEU A 142 -58.10 16.08 27.00
C LEU A 142 -59.19 16.81 26.20
N TYR A 143 -59.19 16.70 24.87
CA TYR A 143 -60.20 17.35 24.02
C TYR A 143 -61.46 16.49 23.77
N GLY A 144 -61.44 15.19 24.08
CA GLY A 144 -62.55 14.26 23.83
C GLY A 144 -63.52 14.02 25.01
N GLY A 145 -63.23 14.55 26.20
CA GLY A 145 -63.95 14.21 27.45
C GLY A 145 -65.16 15.07 27.83
N SER A 146 -65.52 16.10 27.05
CA SER A 146 -66.65 16.98 27.38
C SER A 146 -67.86 16.73 26.49
N SER A 147 -68.46 15.53 26.55
CA SER A 147 -69.84 15.38 26.06
C SER A 147 -70.57 14.19 26.69
N SER A 148 -71.65 14.50 27.42
CA SER A 148 -72.68 13.59 27.96
C SER A 148 -72.24 12.78 29.19
N THR A 149 -72.91 12.81 30.34
CA THR A 149 -74.34 12.52 30.53
C THR A 149 -74.93 13.21 31.78
N ILE A 150 -76.00 13.98 31.59
CA ILE A 150 -76.99 14.33 32.63
C ILE A 150 -78.29 13.60 32.25
N LEU A 151 -79.09 13.23 33.27
CA LEU A 151 -80.39 12.52 33.28
C LEU A 151 -80.25 10.99 33.40
N GLU A 152 -80.89 10.28 34.34
CA GLU A 152 -82.20 10.52 34.96
C GLU A 152 -82.22 10.25 36.48
N ARG A 153 -83.12 10.95 37.15
CA ARG A 153 -83.55 10.78 38.54
C ARG A 153 -85.04 10.48 38.49
N GLU A 154 -85.45 9.31 38.97
CA GLU A 154 -86.52 9.04 39.97
C GLU A 154 -86.81 7.53 40.06
#